data_AF-A0A4Q3JCL3-F1
#
_entry.id   AF-A0A4Q3JCL3-F1
#
_cell.length_a   1.000
_cell.length_b   1.000
_cell.length_c   1.000
_cell.angle_alpha   90.00
_cell.angle_beta   90.00
_cell.angle_gamma   90.00
#
_symmetry.space_group_name_H-M   'P 1'
#
loop_
_entity.id
_entity.type
_entity.pdbx_description
1 polymer ?
#
loop_
_entity_poly.entity_id
_entity_poly.type
_entity_poly.pdbx_seq_one_letter_code
_entity_poly.pdbx_strand_id
1 'polypeptide(L)' 'ENAYLQTNGIDLYAATPLKLADGQCVGALALIDYEPRTFTDEDVARLQTAADDLVRRFAGATVP' A
#
# COMPACT_ATOMS: atom_id res chain seq x y z
N GLU A 1 -10.13 7.35 -12.13
CA GLU A 1 -10.18 8.51 -11.20
C GLU A 1 -11.18 8.22 -10.09
N ASN A 2 -10.82 8.46 -8.82
CA ASN A 2 -11.65 8.14 -7.66
C ASN A 2 -12.03 9.44 -6.92
N ALA A 3 -13.31 9.84 -7.01
CA ALA A 3 -13.81 11.11 -6.49
C ALA A 3 -13.66 11.29 -4.97
N TYR A 4 -13.49 10.19 -4.23
CA TYR A 4 -13.24 10.23 -2.78
C TYR A 4 -11.89 10.85 -2.41
N LEU A 5 -10.88 10.72 -3.27
CA LEU A 5 -9.53 11.24 -3.00
C LEU A 5 -9.49 12.77 -3.13
N GLN A 6 -10.15 13.30 -4.16
CA GLN A 6 -10.22 14.74 -4.43
C GLN A 6 -11.03 15.51 -3.38
N THR A 7 -12.05 14.86 -2.78
CA THR A 7 -12.88 15.49 -1.75
C THR A 7 -12.12 15.70 -0.43
N ASN A 8 -11.05 14.94 -0.19
CA ASN A 8 -10.25 15.01 1.05
C ASN A 8 -8.94 15.79 0.89
N GLY A 9 -8.68 16.41 -0.26
CA GLY A 9 -7.41 17.08 -0.53
C GLY A 9 -6.22 16.12 -0.62
N ILE A 10 -6.47 14.86 -0.99
CA ILE A 10 -5.41 13.86 -1.14
C ILE A 10 -4.80 14.04 -2.52
N ASP A 11 -3.62 14.64 -2.58
CA ASP A 11 -2.86 14.86 -3.82
C ASP A 11 -2.12 13.60 -4.25
N LEU A 12 -1.82 12.68 -3.33
CA LEU A 12 -1.17 11.41 -3.63
C LEU A 12 -1.82 10.25 -2.89
N TYR A 13 -2.24 9.25 -3.65
CA TYR A 13 -2.78 8.00 -3.13
C TYR A 13 -2.12 6.83 -3.84
N ALA A 14 -1.33 6.05 -3.11
CA ALA A 14 -0.69 4.85 -3.62
C ALA A 14 -1.03 3.69 -2.69
N ALA A 15 -1.62 2.63 -3.22
CA ALA A 15 -1.95 1.45 -2.45
C ALA A 15 -1.46 0.19 -3.14
N THR A 16 -0.91 -0.74 -2.36
CA THR A 16 -0.51 -2.06 -2.83
C THR A 16 -1.20 -3.15 -1.99
N PRO A 17 -1.70 -4.23 -2.61
CA PRO A 17 -2.32 -5.32 -1.87
C PRO A 17 -1.29 -6.12 -1.10
N LEU A 18 -1.61 -6.48 0.14
CA LEU A 18 -0.86 -7.42 0.96
C LEU A 18 -1.34 -8.84 0.64
N LYS A 19 -0.55 -9.57 -0.13
CA LYS A 19 -0.88 -10.94 -0.58
C LYS A 19 -0.04 -11.95 0.19
N LEU A 20 -0.70 -12.92 0.82
CA LEU A 20 -0.02 -14.09 1.37
C LEU A 20 0.57 -14.95 0.25
N ALA A 21 1.51 -15.82 0.61
CA ALA A 21 2.10 -16.79 -0.32
C ALA A 21 1.06 -17.71 -0.99
N ASP A 22 -0.08 -17.93 -0.33
CA ASP A 22 -1.23 -18.69 -0.85
C ASP A 22 -2.06 -17.92 -1.89
N GLY A 23 -1.70 -16.66 -2.18
CA GLY A 23 -2.43 -15.77 -3.08
C GLY A 23 -3.60 -15.03 -2.42
N GLN A 24 -3.92 -15.34 -1.16
CA GLN A 24 -4.95 -14.64 -0.41
C GLN A 24 -4.56 -13.19 -0.11
N CYS A 25 -5.40 -12.25 -0.50
CA CYS A 25 -5.25 -10.84 -0.12
C CYS A 25 -5.77 -10.65 1.31
N VAL A 26 -4.88 -10.30 2.24
CA VAL A 26 -5.23 -10.06 3.66
C VAL A 26 -5.48 -8.59 3.98
N GLY A 27 -5.09 -7.69 3.08
CA GLY A 27 -5.28 -6.26 3.26
C GLY A 27 -4.61 -5.45 2.14
N ALA A 28 -4.45 -4.15 2.37
CA ALA A 28 -3.70 -3.26 1.49
C ALA A 28 -2.86 -2.31 2.34
N LEU A 29 -1.65 -2.02 1.87
CA LEU A 29 -0.80 -0.97 2.39
C LEU A 29 -1.05 0.28 1.54
N ALA A 30 -1.66 1.30 2.14
CA ALA A 30 -1.97 2.56 1.47
C ALA A 30 -1.11 3.71 2.04
N LEU A 31 -0.52 4.48 1.13
CA LEU A 31 0.11 5.76 1.39
C LEU A 31 -0.84 6.86 0.92
N ILE A 32 -1.04 7.83 1.80
CA ILE A 32 -1.89 8.99 1.58
C ILE A 32 -1.04 10.20 1.92
N ASP A 33 -0.87 11.09 0.95
CA ASP A 33 -0.19 12.37 1.14
C ASP A 33 -1.13 13.50 0.73
N TYR A 34 -1.05 14.61 1.47
CA TYR A 34 -1.83 15.83 1.25
C TYR A 34 -0.99 16.93 0.62
N GLU A 35 0.29 16.66 0.35
CA GLU A 35 1.16 17.52 -0.45
C GLU A 35 1.43 16.89 -1.83
N PRO A 36 1.52 17.70 -2.89
CA PRO A 36 1.84 17.21 -4.23
C PRO A 36 3.27 16.69 -4.28
N ARG A 37 3.41 15.37 -4.23
CA ARG A 37 4.67 14.65 -4.39
C ARG A 37 4.70 13.89 -5.71
N THR A 38 5.84 13.90 -6.38
CA THR A 38 6.05 13.02 -7.54
C THR A 38 6.27 11.61 -7.03
N PHE A 39 5.27 10.74 -7.18
CA PHE A 39 5.44 9.31 -6.93
C PHE A 39 6.09 8.68 -8.17
N THR A 40 7.34 8.24 -8.03
CA THR A 40 8.08 7.64 -9.14
C THR A 40 7.90 6.13 -9.19
N ASP A 41 8.26 5.49 -10.31
CA ASP A 41 8.28 4.02 -10.41
C ASP A 41 9.20 3.37 -9.35
N GLU A 42 10.25 4.07 -8.91
CA GLU A 42 11.11 3.62 -7.81
C GLU A 42 10.35 3.61 -6.47
N ASP A 43 9.52 4.62 -6.20
CA ASP A 43 8.67 4.67 -5.01
C ASP A 43 7.62 3.56 -5.03
N VAL A 44 7.08 3.22 -6.21
CA VAL A 44 6.18 2.08 -6.40
C VAL A 44 6.89 0.77 -6.04
N ALA A 45 8.11 0.56 -6.57
CA ALA A 45 8.90 -0.65 -6.29
C ALA A 45 9.25 -0.77 -4.79
N ARG A 46 9.54 0.37 -4.14
CA ARG A 46 9.77 0.43 -2.69
C ARG A 46 8.53 0.11 -1.89
N LEU A 47 7.37 0.65 -2.30
CA LEU A 47 6.09 0.35 -1.65
C LEU A 47 5.73 -1.14 -1.76
N GLN A 48 5.95 -1.74 -2.92
CA GLN A 48 5.75 -3.17 -3.14
C GLN A 48 6.70 -4.00 -2.26
N THR A 49 7.99 -3.65 -2.22
CA THR A 49 8.97 -4.33 -1.37
C THR A 49 8.59 -4.24 0.11
N ALA A 50 8.16 -3.05 0.57
CA ALA A 50 7.71 -2.85 1.94
C ALA A 50 6.46 -3.69 2.27
N ALA A 51 5.55 -3.85 1.32
CA ALA A 51 4.38 -4.71 1.47
C ALA A 51 4.76 -6.19 1.55
N ASP A 52 5.68 -6.67 0.72
CA ASP A 52 6.23 -8.03 0.79
C ASP A 52 6.94 -8.30 2.13
N ASP A 53 7.76 -7.36 2.60
CA ASP A 53 8.41 -7.45 3.93
C ASP A 53 7.38 -7.46 5.06
N LEU A 54 6.33 -6.64 4.97
CA LEU A 54 5.24 -6.60 5.94
C LEU A 54 4.49 -7.95 5.96
N VAL A 55 4.12 -8.48 4.81
CA VAL A 55 3.53 -9.82 4.71
C VAL A 55 4.46 -10.84 5.32
N ARG A 56 5.74 -10.87 4.95
CA ARG A 56 6.70 -11.83 5.51
C ARG A 56 6.83 -11.72 7.03
N ARG A 57 6.81 -10.51 7.57
CA ARG A 57 6.97 -10.24 9.01
C ARG A 57 5.71 -10.59 9.81
N PHE A 58 4.53 -10.33 9.26
CA PHE A 58 3.27 -10.45 10.00
C PHE A 58 2.42 -11.68 9.59
N ALA A 59 2.67 -12.31 8.44
CA ALA A 59 1.97 -13.54 8.04
C ALA A 59 2.27 -14.72 8.98
N GLY A 60 3.42 -14.71 9.67
CA GLY A 60 3.73 -15.65 10.75
C GLY A 60 3.09 -15.31 12.10
N ALA A 61 2.56 -14.09 12.25
CA ALA A 61 1.80 -13.65 13.42
C ALA A 61 0.30 -13.79 13.10
N THR A 62 -0.13 -15.01 12.80
CA THR A 62 -1.55 -15.35 12.94
C THR A 62 -1.87 -15.18 14.42
N VAL A 63 -2.47 -14.04 14.78
CA VAL A 63 -3.05 -13.84 16.10
C VAL A 63 -4.13 -14.91 16.26
N PRO A 64 -4.06 -15.79 17.28
CA PRO A 64 -5.11 -16.76 17.56
C PRO A 64 -6.42 -16.10 18.00
#